data_AF-A0A5W7Y5P3-F1
#
_entry.id   AF-A0A5W7Y5P3-F1
#
_cell.length_a   1.000
_cell.length_b   1.000
_cell.length_c   1.000
_cell.angle_alpha   90.00
_cell.angle_beta   90.00
_cell.angle_gamma   90.00
#
_symmetry.space_group_name_H-M   'P 1'
#
loop_
_entity.id
_entity.type
_entity.pdbx_description
1 polymer ?
#
loop_
_entity_poly.entity_id
_entity_poly.type
_entity_poly.pdbx_seq_one_letter_code
_entity_poly.pdbx_strand_id
1 'polypeptide(L)'
;GGRQPDVLTVHPDYFLIEPGLGRFVYRLARRAAGKSTAKWAFKTIYERSGSTGTFKEFCRMMRRMIDANDLPEYDLREEDGQSGPLLLITRRTDAMELAAKDEPEADGDEQENGENAAGV
;
A
#
# COMPACT_ATOMS: atom_id res chain seq x y z
N GLY A 1 25.38 -34.61 -2.97
CA GLY A 1 24.76 -33.37 -3.46
C GLY A 1 23.96 -32.76 -2.33
N GLY A 2 24.52 -31.76 -1.63
CA GLY A 2 23.80 -31.03 -0.60
C GLY A 2 22.77 -30.13 -1.26
N ARG A 3 21.49 -30.37 -0.97
CA ARG A 3 20.39 -29.53 -1.41
C ARG A 3 20.55 -28.19 -0.69
N GLN A 4 21.11 -27.19 -1.40
CA GLN A 4 21.12 -25.82 -0.90
C GLN A 4 19.66 -25.44 -0.64
N PRO A 5 19.28 -25.07 0.60
CA PRO A 5 17.96 -24.51 0.81
C PRO A 5 17.94 -23.22 -0.01
N ASP A 6 17.04 -23.18 -1.00
CA ASP A 6 16.72 -21.95 -1.71
C ASP A 6 16.11 -21.00 -0.66
N VAL A 7 16.99 -20.27 0.01
CA VAL A 7 16.62 -19.22 0.96
C VAL A 7 15.91 -18.20 0.11
N LEU A 8 14.57 -18.18 0.22
CA LEU A 8 13.71 -17.12 -0.27
C LEU A 8 14.31 -15.81 0.24
N THR A 9 15.06 -15.15 -0.64
CA THR A 9 15.94 -14.08 -0.23
C THR A 9 15.04 -12.93 0.21
N VAL A 10 15.09 -12.59 1.49
CA VAL A 10 14.46 -11.37 1.98
C VAL A 10 15.16 -10.19 1.32
N HIS A 11 14.42 -9.14 0.98
CA HIS A 11 15.01 -7.93 0.43
C HIS A 11 16.12 -7.42 1.39
N PRO A 12 17.30 -6.98 0.90
CA PRO A 12 18.41 -6.54 1.76
C PRO A 12 17.98 -5.46 2.77
N ASP A 13 17.07 -4.58 2.39
CA ASP A 13 16.55 -3.50 3.26
C ASP A 13 15.62 -4.00 4.38
N TYR A 14 15.25 -5.28 4.38
CA TYR A 14 14.48 -5.91 5.48
C TYR A 14 15.13 -5.72 6.85
N PHE A 15 16.48 -5.61 6.90
CA PHE A 15 17.21 -5.40 8.15
C PHE A 15 17.15 -3.95 8.67
N LEU A 16 16.80 -2.99 7.81
CA LEU A 16 16.76 -1.55 8.12
C LEU A 16 15.40 -1.09 8.69
N ILE A 17 14.35 -1.88 8.48
CA ILE A 17 13.01 -1.61 8.98
C ILE A 17 13.01 -1.58 10.52
N GLU A 18 12.28 -0.63 11.14
CA GLU A 18 12.21 -0.49 12.60
C GLU A 18 12.05 -1.84 13.32
N PRO A 19 12.82 -2.08 14.40
CA PRO A 19 12.98 -3.41 14.97
C PRO A 19 11.67 -3.94 15.58
N GLY A 20 11.00 -4.84 14.85
CA GLY A 20 9.85 -5.62 15.32
C GLY A 20 8.61 -5.44 14.43
N LEU A 21 8.00 -4.26 14.48
CA LEU A 21 6.72 -3.98 13.84
C LEU A 21 6.80 -4.04 12.31
N GLY A 22 7.74 -3.35 11.69
CA GLY A 22 7.79 -3.33 10.24
C GLY A 22 8.26 -4.67 9.63
N ARG A 23 9.08 -5.46 10.34
CA ARG A 23 9.37 -6.86 9.95
C ARG A 23 8.11 -7.74 10.02
N PHE A 24 7.25 -7.52 11.01
CA PHE A 24 5.96 -8.20 11.09
C PHE A 24 5.05 -7.81 9.91
N VAL A 25 4.93 -6.51 9.61
CA VAL A 25 4.12 -6.02 8.49
C VAL A 25 4.67 -6.50 7.14
N TYR A 26 6.00 -6.53 6.95
CA TYR A 26 6.62 -7.09 5.74
C TYR A 26 6.22 -8.55 5.51
N ARG A 27 6.24 -9.38 6.56
CA ARG A 27 5.82 -10.78 6.47
C ARG A 27 4.32 -10.93 6.21
N LEU A 28 3.51 -10.05 6.81
CA LEU A 28 2.08 -10.00 6.56
C LEU A 28 1.78 -9.64 5.09
N ALA A 29 2.47 -8.62 4.57
CA ALA A 29 2.44 -8.20 3.18
C ALA A 29 2.83 -9.35 2.25
N ARG A 30 3.99 -9.98 2.46
CA ARG A 30 4.49 -11.08 1.63
C ARG A 30 3.55 -12.29 1.59
N ARG A 31 2.78 -12.54 2.66
CA ARG A 31 1.81 -13.63 2.72
C ARG A 31 0.50 -13.34 1.97
N ALA A 32 0.04 -12.09 1.92
CA ALA A 32 -1.27 -11.78 1.34
C ALA A 32 -1.22 -11.03 0.01
N ALA A 33 -0.20 -10.20 -0.21
CA ALA A 33 -0.08 -9.35 -1.39
C ALA A 33 0.55 -10.06 -2.60
N GLY A 34 0.69 -11.39 -2.58
CA GLY A 34 1.14 -12.18 -3.73
C GLY A 34 0.19 -12.20 -4.94
N LYS A 35 -0.93 -11.45 -4.90
CA LYS A 35 -1.96 -11.41 -5.96
C LYS A 35 -2.50 -10.01 -6.34
N SER A 36 -2.20 -8.94 -5.59
CA SER A 36 -2.48 -7.50 -5.92
C SER A 36 -2.42 -6.63 -4.65
N THR A 37 -3.42 -6.78 -3.77
CA THR A 37 -3.66 -5.84 -2.67
C THR A 37 -4.23 -6.55 -1.44
N ALA A 38 -3.92 -6.07 -0.24
CA ALA A 38 -4.47 -6.59 1.01
C ALA A 38 -4.85 -5.47 1.99
N LYS A 39 -5.92 -5.69 2.77
CA LYS A 39 -6.43 -4.74 3.77
C LYS A 39 -6.53 -5.40 5.14
N TRP A 40 -6.09 -4.71 6.19
CA TRP A 40 -6.26 -5.15 7.59
C TRP A 40 -6.55 -4.00 8.53
N ALA A 41 -7.41 -4.22 9.51
CA ALA A 41 -7.59 -3.25 10.59
C ALA A 41 -6.32 -3.13 11.44
N PHE A 42 -5.96 -1.90 11.81
CA PHE A 42 -4.82 -1.64 12.72
C PHE A 42 -4.95 -2.44 14.01
N LYS A 43 -6.18 -2.57 14.53
CA LYS A 43 -6.47 -3.37 15.73
C LYS A 43 -6.04 -4.84 15.57
N THR A 44 -6.34 -5.45 14.42
CA THR A 44 -5.94 -6.83 14.12
C THR A 44 -4.43 -6.97 14.01
N ILE A 45 -3.75 -5.99 13.41
CA ILE A 45 -2.28 -5.99 13.31
C ILE A 45 -1.68 -5.84 14.71
N TYR A 46 -2.20 -4.94 15.54
CA TYR A 46 -1.79 -4.73 16.92
C TYR A 46 -1.87 -6.02 17.73
N GLU A 47 -3.04 -6.67 17.76
CA GLU A 47 -3.28 -7.93 18.48
C GLU A 47 -2.35 -9.06 18.03
N ARG A 48 -2.01 -9.11 16.74
CA ARG A 48 -1.16 -10.16 16.17
C ARG A 48 0.34 -9.87 16.22
N SER A 49 0.72 -8.59 16.34
CA SER A 49 2.12 -8.15 16.33
C SER A 49 2.86 -8.48 17.63
N GLY A 50 2.12 -8.70 18.72
CA GLY A 50 2.70 -8.83 20.06
C GLY A 50 3.26 -7.50 20.60
N SER A 51 2.82 -6.36 20.07
CA SER A 51 3.18 -5.04 20.55
C SER A 51 2.89 -4.89 22.04
N THR A 52 3.87 -4.39 22.80
CA THR A 52 3.79 -4.21 24.26
C THR A 52 3.34 -2.80 24.67
N GLY A 53 3.44 -1.83 23.76
CA GLY A 53 2.95 -0.46 23.97
C GLY A 53 1.43 -0.35 23.80
N THR A 54 0.89 0.85 24.05
CA THR A 54 -0.55 1.10 23.87
C THR A 54 -0.97 1.05 22.41
N PHE A 55 -2.26 0.80 22.14
CA PHE A 55 -2.80 0.87 20.79
C PHE A 55 -2.58 2.25 20.13
N LYS A 56 -2.60 3.33 20.92
CA LYS A 56 -2.33 4.70 20.43
C LYS A 56 -0.89 4.86 19.94
N GLU A 57 0.08 4.35 20.69
CA GLU A 57 1.49 4.38 20.29
C GLU A 57 1.74 3.50 19.06
N PHE A 58 1.10 2.33 19.02
CA PHE A 58 1.12 1.46 17.84
C PHE A 58 0.62 2.19 16.59
N CYS A 59 -0.54 2.87 16.65
CA CYS A 59 -1.05 3.65 15.52
C CYS A 59 -0.07 4.76 15.09
N ARG A 60 0.59 5.43 16.04
CA ARG A 60 1.61 6.45 15.75
C ARG A 60 2.83 5.84 15.04
N MET A 61 3.31 4.68 15.49
CA MET A 61 4.41 3.98 14.82
C MET A 61 4.01 3.51 13.43
N MET A 62 2.78 3.03 13.25
CA MET A 62 2.28 2.59 11.96
C MET A 62 2.20 3.72 10.95
N ARG A 63 1.70 4.89 11.35
CA ARG A 63 1.69 6.09 10.50
C ARG A 63 3.08 6.54 10.11
N ARG A 64 4.04 6.53 11.06
CA ARG A 64 5.45 6.83 10.73
C ARG A 64 6.02 5.88 9.68
N MET A 65 5.68 4.60 9.74
CA MET A 65 6.13 3.60 8.77
C MET A 65 5.45 3.80 7.41
N ILE A 66 4.15 4.14 7.40
CA ILE A 66 3.42 4.52 6.19
C ILE A 66 4.08 5.75 5.54
N ASP A 67 4.33 6.80 6.33
CA ASP A 67 4.95 8.05 5.86
C ASP A 67 6.39 7.84 5.37
N ALA A 68 7.17 7.00 6.05
CA ALA A 68 8.54 6.67 5.64
C ALA A 68 8.57 5.87 4.32
N ASN A 69 7.49 5.14 4.02
CA ASN A 69 7.37 4.23 2.88
C ASN A 69 8.63 3.35 2.69
N ASP A 70 9.14 2.83 3.80
CA ASP A 70 10.40 2.10 3.88
C ASP A 70 10.23 0.58 3.69
N LEU A 71 8.99 0.12 3.48
CA LEU A 71 8.69 -1.28 3.27
C LEU A 71 9.06 -1.70 1.83
N PRO A 72 10.09 -2.55 1.63
CA PRO A 72 10.52 -2.89 0.28
C PRO A 72 9.42 -3.64 -0.48
N GLU A 73 9.33 -3.43 -1.79
CA GLU A 73 8.36 -4.06 -2.71
C GLU A 73 6.89 -3.72 -2.48
N TYR A 74 6.54 -3.02 -1.40
CA TYR A 74 5.16 -2.71 -1.02
C TYR A 74 4.98 -1.22 -0.80
N ASP A 75 3.81 -0.71 -1.16
CA ASP A 75 3.32 0.59 -0.72
C ASP A 75 2.27 0.37 0.37
N LEU A 76 2.32 1.24 1.38
CA LEU A 76 1.41 1.24 2.51
C LEU A 76 0.55 2.49 2.45
N ARG A 77 -0.74 2.35 2.75
CA ARG A 77 -1.67 3.49 2.92
C ARG A 77 -2.58 3.24 4.11
N GLU A 78 -3.02 4.32 4.75
CA GLU A 78 -4.10 4.29 5.73
C GLU A 78 -5.42 4.61 5.04
N GLU A 79 -6.48 3.87 5.37
CA GLU A 79 -7.86 4.19 5.02
C GLU A 79 -8.72 4.24 6.29
N ASP A 80 -9.75 5.08 6.28
CA ASP A 80 -10.77 5.08 7.33
C ASP A 80 -11.71 3.86 7.16
N GLY A 81 -11.88 3.10 8.24
CA GLY A 81 -12.84 1.99 8.32
C GLY A 81 -13.89 2.24 9.40
N GLN A 82 -15.03 1.54 9.29
CA GLN A 82 -16.14 1.66 10.27
C GLN A 82 -15.72 1.42 11.73
N SER A 83 -14.72 0.56 11.96
CA SER A 83 -14.24 0.20 13.30
C SER A 83 -12.86 0.77 13.61
N GLY A 84 -12.43 1.80 12.88
CA GLY A 84 -11.11 2.41 13.00
C GLY A 84 -10.22 2.20 11.76
N PRO A 85 -8.95 2.60 11.84
CA PRO A 85 -8.08 2.69 10.68
C PRO A 85 -7.71 1.33 10.10
N LEU A 86 -7.62 1.28 8.78
CA LEU A 86 -7.23 0.13 7.98
C LEU A 86 -5.87 0.40 7.33
N LEU A 87 -4.99 -0.60 7.35
CA LEU A 87 -3.77 -0.62 6.59
C LEU A 87 -4.04 -1.29 5.25
N LEU A 88 -3.88 -0.52 4.18
CA LEU A 88 -3.82 -1.00 2.81
C LEU A 88 -2.36 -1.31 2.45
N ILE A 89 -2.14 -2.50 1.90
CA ILE A 89 -0.84 -2.95 1.42
C ILE A 89 -0.98 -3.34 -0.05
N THR A 90 -0.24 -2.68 -0.92
CA THR A 90 -0.23 -2.96 -2.36
C THR A 90 1.20 -3.28 -2.78
N ARG A 91 1.41 -4.26 -3.65
CA ARG A 91 2.74 -4.47 -4.23
C ARG A 91 3.07 -3.30 -5.16
N ARG A 92 4.27 -2.71 -5.08
CA ARG A 92 4.63 -1.52 -5.86
C ARG A 92 4.47 -1.72 -7.37
N THR A 93 4.74 -2.93 -7.87
CA THR A 93 4.54 -3.30 -9.27
C THR A 93 3.07 -3.20 -9.69
N ASP A 94 2.15 -3.57 -8.80
CA ASP A 94 0.71 -3.51 -9.04
C ASP A 94 0.18 -2.09 -8.78
N ALA A 95 0.76 -1.36 -7.81
CA ALA A 95 0.41 0.02 -7.49
C ALA A 95 0.65 0.97 -8.68
N MET A 96 1.74 0.76 -9.43
CA MET A 96 2.00 1.52 -10.66
C MET A 96 0.92 1.28 -11.72
N GLU A 97 0.41 0.06 -11.85
CA GLU A 97 -0.65 -0.24 -12.82
C GLU A 97 -2.04 0.23 -12.36
N LEU A 98 -2.30 0.24 -11.05
CA LEU A 98 -3.50 0.85 -10.47
C LEU A 98 -3.48 2.37 -10.65
N ALA A 99 -2.34 3.03 -10.43
CA ALA A 99 -2.21 4.47 -10.62
C ALA A 99 -2.40 4.90 -12.08
N ALA A 100 -1.92 4.09 -13.04
CA ALA A 100 -2.11 4.35 -14.47
C ALA A 100 -3.58 4.21 -14.94
N LYS A 101 -4.46 3.59 -14.14
CA LYS A 101 -5.89 3.41 -14.44
C LYS A 101 -6.79 4.47 -13.79
N ASP A 102 -6.23 5.26 -12.88
CA ASP A 102 -6.93 6.34 -12.14
C ASP A 102 -6.62 7.73 -12.74
N GLU A 103 -5.84 7.82 -13.82
CA GLU A 103 -5.71 9.06 -14.57
C GLU A 103 -7.09 9.41 -15.18
N PRO A 104 -7.68 10.58 -14.87
CA PRO A 104 -8.91 10.99 -15.51
C PRO A 104 -8.60 11.18 -17.00
N GLU A 105 -9.36 10.51 -17.86
CA GLU A 105 -9.45 10.89 -19.27
C GLU A 105 -9.68 12.39 -19.31
N ALA A 106 -8.69 13.14 -19.82
CA ALA A 106 -8.79 14.58 -19.92
C ALA A 106 -10.10 14.92 -20.66
N ASP A 107 -10.98 15.67 -19.98
CA ASP A 107 -12.22 16.21 -20.54
C ASP A 107 -11.89 16.87 -21.88
N GLY A 108 -12.30 16.23 -22.97
CA GLY A 108 -12.23 16.77 -24.31
C GLY A 108 -13.37 17.76 -24.49
N ASP A 109 -13.19 18.99 -24.04
CA ASP A 109 -14.11 20.09 -24.30
C ASP A 109 -14.17 20.43 -25.82
N GLU A 110 -15.41 20.42 -26.31
CA GLU A 110 -16.01 21.36 -27.27
C GLU A 110 -15.55 21.36 -28.74
N GLN A 111 -16.42 20.85 -29.62
CA GLN A 111 -16.75 21.57 -30.85
C GLN A 111 -18.26 21.83 -30.93
N GLU A 112 -18.56 23.09 -30.63
CA GLU A 112 -19.81 23.82 -30.75
C GLU A 112 -20.47 23.64 -32.14
N ASN A 113 -21.74 23.26 -32.12
CA ASN A 113 -22.65 23.42 -33.26
C ASN A 113 -23.27 24.82 -33.18
N GLY A 114 -23.05 25.65 -34.19
CA GLY A 114 -23.56 27.02 -34.23
C GLY A 114 -23.57 27.61 -35.65
N GLU A 115 -24.70 27.46 -36.32
CA GLU A 115 -25.13 28.17 -37.54
C GLU A 115 -24.75 29.66 -37.57
N ASN A 116 -24.38 30.17 -38.76
CA ASN A 116 -25.00 31.40 -39.26
C ASN A 116 -24.93 31.53 -40.79
N ALA A 117 -26.04 32.05 -41.31
CA ALA A 117 -26.43 32.12 -42.71
C ALA A 117 -26.19 33.50 -43.36
N ALA A 118 -26.50 33.55 -44.66
CA ALA A 118 -26.68 34.71 -45.54
C ALA A 118 -25.38 35.38 -46.06
N GLY A 119 -25.28 35.81 -47.31
CA GLY A 119 -26.22 35.92 -48.42
C GLY A 119 -25.59 36.74 -49.54
N VAL A 120 -26.30 36.78 -50.67
CA VAL A 120 -26.10 37.51 -51.95
C VAL A 120 -25.18 36.91 -53.01
#